data_AF-A0A067K0X2-F1
#
_entry.id   AF-A0A067K0X2-F1
#
_cell.length_a   1.000
_cell.length_b   1.000
_cell.length_c   1.000
_cell.angle_alpha   90.00
_cell.angle_beta   90.00
_cell.angle_gamma   90.00
#
_symmetry.space_group_name_H-M   'P 1'
#
loop_
_entity.id
_entity.type
_entity.pdbx_description
1 polymer ?
#
loop_
_entity_poly.entity_id
_entity_poly.type
_entity_poly.pdbx_seq_one_letter_code
_entity_poly.pdbx_strand_id
1 'polypeptide(L)'
;MSSKLLLLATVLVELSLAQNSPQDYVDAHNSVRAQVGVPPITWNRTVAAYAQEYANSRIENCEFEHSYGPYGENIAEGYGNLNGVDAVTMWVSEKPNYDHKSNSCVGDECFHYTQVVWA
;
A
#
# COMPACT_ATOMS: atom_id res chain seq x y z
N MET A 1 31.92 44.10 28.57
CA MET A 1 31.56 43.97 27.14
C MET A 1 30.84 42.65 26.97
N SER A 2 29.51 42.71 26.79
CA SER A 2 28.64 41.54 26.77
C SER A 2 28.83 40.71 25.50
N SER A 3 29.16 39.44 25.66
CA SER A 3 29.21 38.45 24.59
C SER A 3 27.77 38.07 24.22
N LYS A 4 27.33 38.40 23.00
CA LYS A 4 26.04 37.95 22.46
C LYS A 4 26.26 36.60 21.78
N LEU A 5 25.88 35.53 22.47
CA LEU A 5 25.79 34.19 21.90
C LEU A 5 24.56 34.16 20.96
N LEU A 6 24.79 34.23 19.64
CA LEU A 6 23.74 34.02 18.65
C LEU A 6 23.47 32.52 18.55
N LEU A 7 22.41 32.03 19.17
CA LEU A 7 21.88 30.70 18.89
C LEU A 7 21.17 30.75 17.52
N LEU A 8 21.80 30.19 16.49
CA LEU A 8 21.09 29.80 15.27
C LEU A 8 20.25 28.56 15.60
N ALA A 9 18.94 28.76 15.73
CA ALA A 9 17.98 27.66 15.80
C ALA A 9 17.84 27.05 14.39
N THR A 10 18.47 25.90 14.16
CA THR A 10 18.16 25.04 13.01
C THR A 10 16.81 24.38 13.26
N VAL A 11 15.78 24.83 12.55
CA VAL A 11 14.49 24.13 12.50
C VAL A 11 14.69 22.88 11.64
N LEU A 12 14.84 21.72 12.27
CA LEU A 12 14.65 20.43 11.61
C LEU A 12 13.15 20.30 11.33
N VAL A 13 12.73 20.70 10.14
CA VAL A 13 11.43 20.27 9.62
C VAL A 13 11.59 18.80 9.28
N GLU A 14 11.25 17.93 10.23
CA GLU A 14 11.00 16.53 9.91
C GLU A 14 9.78 16.49 8.98
N LEU A 15 10.04 16.53 7.67
CA LEU A 15 9.08 16.09 6.67
C LEU A 15 8.93 14.58 6.90
N SER A 16 8.04 14.21 7.82
CA SER A 16 7.53 12.84 7.85
C SER A 16 6.75 12.65 6.56
N LEU A 17 7.43 12.15 5.53
CA LEU A 17 6.76 11.56 4.38
C LEU A 17 6.07 10.30 4.92
N ALA A 18 4.87 10.47 5.47
CA ALA A 18 4.01 9.34 5.76
C ALA A 18 3.91 8.54 4.46
N GLN A 19 4.37 7.28 4.47
CA GLN A 19 4.36 6.35 3.33
C GLN A 19 2.93 5.86 3.00
N ASN A 20 1.96 6.74 3.25
CA ASN A 20 0.53 6.58 3.09
C ASN A 20 0.00 7.63 2.09
N SER A 21 0.88 8.33 1.37
CA SER A 21 0.43 9.23 0.32
C SER A 21 -0.12 8.40 -0.86
N PRO A 22 -1.08 8.92 -1.62
CA PRO A 22 -1.55 8.28 -2.86
C PRO A 22 -0.43 7.78 -3.78
N GLN A 23 0.67 8.54 -3.87
CA GLN A 23 1.78 8.22 -4.75
C GLN A 23 2.57 7.00 -4.25
N ASP A 24 2.71 6.82 -2.94
CA ASP A 24 3.44 5.68 -2.36
C ASP A 24 2.78 4.35 -2.74
N TYR A 25 1.45 4.27 -2.67
CA TYR A 25 0.69 3.10 -3.13
C TYR A 25 0.88 2.87 -4.64
N VAL A 26 0.73 3.92 -5.45
CA VAL A 26 0.82 3.82 -6.92
C VAL A 26 2.21 3.39 -7.36
N ASP A 27 3.26 3.97 -6.79
CA ASP A 27 4.64 3.66 -7.13
C ASP A 27 5.01 2.21 -6.74
N ALA A 28 4.58 1.76 -5.56
CA ALA A 28 4.78 0.38 -5.13
C ALA A 28 4.10 -0.63 -6.07
N HIS A 29 2.83 -0.37 -6.46
CA HIS A 29 2.13 -1.21 -7.44
C HIS A 29 2.83 -1.19 -8.81
N ASN A 30 3.11 0.01 -9.33
CA ASN A 30 3.66 0.16 -10.68
C ASN A 30 5.08 -0.39 -10.82
N SER A 31 5.88 -0.35 -9.75
CA SER A 31 7.18 -1.02 -9.71
C SER A 31 7.07 -2.53 -9.96
N VAL A 32 6.08 -3.19 -9.35
CA VAL A 32 5.86 -4.63 -9.51
C VAL A 32 5.20 -4.95 -10.85
N ARG A 33 4.22 -4.16 -11.29
CA ARG A 33 3.54 -4.32 -12.59
C ARG A 33 4.53 -4.22 -13.75
N ALA A 34 5.48 -3.28 -13.67
CA ALA A 34 6.54 -3.13 -14.67
C ALA A 34 7.44 -4.37 -14.78
N GLN A 35 7.75 -5.06 -13.68
CA GLN A 35 8.57 -6.28 -13.68
C GLN A 35 7.92 -7.44 -14.44
N VAL A 36 6.59 -7.43 -14.57
CA VAL A 36 5.83 -8.48 -15.25
C VAL A 36 5.15 -8.00 -16.54
N GLY A 37 5.49 -6.81 -17.02
CA GLY A 37 5.01 -6.29 -18.30
C GLY A 37 3.54 -5.87 -18.31
N VAL A 38 2.95 -5.60 -17.15
CA VAL A 38 1.55 -5.15 -17.03
C VAL A 38 1.50 -3.61 -17.01
N PRO A 39 0.55 -2.95 -17.72
CA PRO A 39 0.45 -1.49 -17.76
C PRO A 39 0.32 -0.84 -16.37
N PRO A 40 0.86 0.37 -16.15
CA PRO A 40 0.76 1.05 -14.87
C PRO A 40 -0.68 1.49 -14.56
N ILE A 41 -1.00 1.58 -13.27
CA ILE A 41 -2.24 2.14 -12.76
C ILE A 41 -2.03 3.59 -12.30
N THR A 42 -3.15 4.32 -12.12
CA THR A 42 -3.17 5.68 -11.61
C THR A 42 -4.14 5.79 -10.43
N TRP A 43 -3.91 6.77 -9.56
CA TRP A 43 -4.76 6.97 -8.39
C TRP A 43 -6.17 7.44 -8.77
N ASN A 44 -7.19 6.76 -8.25
CA ASN A 44 -8.58 7.18 -8.38
C ASN A 44 -9.12 7.64 -7.03
N ARG A 45 -9.53 8.92 -6.94
CA ARG A 45 -10.01 9.52 -5.69
C ARG A 45 -11.32 8.89 -5.19
N THR A 46 -12.18 8.41 -6.08
CA THR A 46 -13.44 7.75 -5.71
C THR A 46 -13.16 6.39 -5.05
N VAL A 47 -12.28 5.58 -5.64
CA VAL A 47 -11.89 4.28 -5.08
C VAL A 47 -11.15 4.47 -3.75
N ALA A 48 -10.28 5.47 -3.65
CA ALA A 48 -9.59 5.79 -2.41
C ALA A 48 -10.54 6.20 -1.27
N ALA A 49 -11.54 7.03 -1.58
CA ALA A 49 -12.56 7.42 -0.60
C ALA A 49 -13.37 6.21 -0.12
N TYR A 50 -13.76 5.33 -1.04
CA TYR A 50 -14.43 4.07 -0.73
C TYR A 50 -13.58 3.17 0.19
N ALA A 51 -12.31 2.96 -0.16
CA ALA A 51 -11.40 2.13 0.63
C ALA A 51 -11.16 2.70 2.04
N GLN A 52 -11.03 4.03 2.17
CA GLN A 52 -10.88 4.69 3.46
C GLN A 52 -12.14 4.57 4.33
N GLU A 53 -13.32 4.75 3.75
CA GLU A 53 -14.60 4.58 4.45
C GLU A 53 -14.76 3.13 4.96
N TYR A 54 -14.41 2.16 4.10
CA TYR A 54 -14.46 0.76 4.47
C TYR A 54 -13.46 0.42 5.59
N ALA A 55 -12.20 0.84 5.47
CA ALA A 55 -11.19 0.66 6.51
C ALA A 55 -11.64 1.28 7.85
N ASN A 56 -12.25 2.47 7.81
CA ASN A 56 -12.78 3.13 9.01
C ASN A 56 -13.92 2.32 9.67
N SER A 57 -14.79 1.67 8.88
CA SER A 57 -15.86 0.82 9.42
C SER A 57 -15.37 -0.45 10.12
N ARG A 58 -14.12 -0.87 9.87
CA ARG A 58 -13.51 -2.07 10.46
C ARG A 58 -12.62 -1.77 11.66
N ILE A 59 -12.40 -0.50 12.05
CA ILE A 59 -11.49 -0.14 13.15
C ILE A 59 -11.91 -0.76 14.49
N GLU A 60 -13.21 -0.93 14.74
CA GLU A 60 -13.72 -1.31 16.05
C GLU A 60 -13.36 -2.76 16.44
N ASN A 61 -13.36 -3.68 15.47
CA ASN A 61 -13.07 -5.10 15.67
C ASN A 61 -11.89 -5.63 14.83
N CYS A 62 -11.42 -4.86 13.85
CA CYS A 62 -10.39 -5.24 12.88
C CYS A 62 -10.69 -6.59 12.22
N GLU A 63 -11.95 -6.85 11.88
CA GLU A 63 -12.31 -8.09 11.17
C GLU A 63 -11.75 -8.09 9.75
N PHE A 64 -11.01 -9.16 9.42
CA PHE A 64 -10.47 -9.40 8.09
C PHE A 64 -11.56 -9.94 7.13
N GLU A 65 -12.49 -9.06 6.77
CA GLU A 65 -13.61 -9.37 5.89
C GLU A 65 -13.59 -8.46 4.66
N HIS A 66 -13.92 -9.00 3.48
CA HIS A 66 -14.06 -8.22 2.26
C HIS A 66 -15.32 -7.35 2.26
N SER A 67 -15.28 -6.20 1.59
CA SER A 67 -16.43 -5.29 1.52
C SER A 67 -17.57 -5.81 0.65
N TYR A 68 -17.28 -6.78 -0.23
CA TYR A 68 -18.18 -7.26 -1.29
C TYR A 68 -18.73 -6.12 -2.17
N GLY A 69 -17.97 -5.03 -2.28
CA GLY A 69 -18.29 -3.86 -3.07
C GLY A 69 -18.11 -4.03 -4.57
N PRO A 70 -18.25 -2.94 -5.32
CA PRO A 70 -18.15 -2.97 -6.79
C PRO A 70 -16.72 -2.99 -7.33
N TYR A 71 -15.70 -2.94 -6.47
CA TYR A 71 -14.28 -2.87 -6.85
C TYR A 71 -13.54 -4.15 -6.47
N GLY A 72 -12.46 -4.46 -7.20
CA GLY A 72 -11.46 -5.41 -6.71
C GLY A 72 -10.80 -4.88 -5.43
N GLU A 73 -10.42 -5.78 -4.52
CA GLU A 73 -10.03 -5.40 -3.16
C GLU A 73 -8.91 -6.30 -2.62
N ASN A 74 -7.88 -5.67 -2.06
CA ASN A 74 -6.93 -6.31 -1.16
C ASN A 74 -7.06 -5.65 0.22
N ILE A 75 -6.96 -6.45 1.28
CA ILE A 75 -6.95 -5.98 2.66
C ILE A 75 -5.59 -6.33 3.28
N ALA A 76 -5.09 -5.45 4.13
CA ALA A 76 -3.92 -5.73 4.95
C ALA A 76 -4.24 -5.29 6.38
N GLU A 77 -3.94 -6.17 7.33
CA GLU A 77 -3.99 -5.86 8.76
C GLU A 77 -2.65 -6.23 9.41
N GLY A 78 -2.35 -5.61 10.53
CA GLY A 78 -1.12 -5.86 11.25
C GLY A 78 -1.07 -5.08 12.56
N TYR A 79 -0.09 -5.43 13.39
CA TYR A 79 0.15 -4.72 14.65
C TYR A 79 1.16 -3.58 14.46
N GLY A 80 0.94 -2.46 15.14
CA GLY A 80 1.84 -1.30 15.09
C GLY A 80 1.61 -0.42 13.87
N ASN A 81 2.68 0.20 13.35
CA ASN A 81 2.60 1.07 12.18
C ASN A 81 2.70 0.24 10.90
N LEU A 82 1.57 -0.05 10.28
CA LEU A 82 1.49 -0.58 8.92
C LEU A 82 1.22 0.57 7.95
N ASN A 83 2.17 0.86 7.05
CA ASN A 83 1.97 1.89 6.04
C ASN A 83 1.54 1.29 4.69
N GLY A 84 1.20 2.16 3.73
CA GLY A 84 0.72 1.76 2.41
C GLY A 84 1.71 0.93 1.61
N VAL A 85 3.00 1.28 1.65
CA VAL A 85 4.06 0.52 0.99
C VAL A 85 4.24 -0.85 1.63
N ASP A 86 4.14 -0.94 2.96
CA ASP A 86 4.19 -2.22 3.68
C ASP A 86 3.04 -3.13 3.25
N ALA A 87 1.81 -2.60 3.17
CA ALA A 87 0.64 -3.35 2.71
C ALA A 87 0.82 -3.90 1.29
N VAL A 88 1.29 -3.07 0.34
CA VAL A 88 1.59 -3.54 -1.02
C VAL A 88 2.70 -4.59 -1.01
N THR A 89 3.73 -4.42 -0.19
CA THR A 89 4.81 -5.40 -0.04
C THR A 89 4.31 -6.75 0.48
N MET A 90 3.38 -6.74 1.45
CA MET A 90 2.73 -7.95 1.95
C MET A 90 1.98 -8.68 0.83
N TRP A 91 1.16 -7.98 0.05
CA TRP A 91 0.45 -8.57 -1.08
C TRP A 91 1.40 -9.13 -2.14
N VAL A 92 2.50 -8.42 -2.41
CA VAL A 92 3.51 -8.84 -3.38
C VAL A 92 4.34 -10.04 -2.90
N SER A 93 4.38 -10.29 -1.59
CA SER A 93 5.12 -11.42 -1.03
C SER A 93 4.58 -12.78 -1.47
N GLU A 94 3.35 -12.83 -2.00
CA GLU A 94 2.75 -14.02 -2.61
C GLU A 94 3.28 -14.31 -4.03
N LYS A 95 4.08 -13.42 -4.63
CA LYS A 95 4.64 -13.61 -5.98
C LYS A 95 5.29 -14.99 -6.21
N PRO A 96 6.07 -15.58 -5.28
CA PRO A 96 6.62 -16.92 -5.45
C PRO A 96 5.58 -18.04 -5.59
N ASN A 97 4.34 -17.80 -5.15
CA ASN A 97 3.24 -18.75 -5.22
C ASN A 97 2.49 -18.72 -6.55
N TYR A 98 2.72 -17.73 -7.41
CA TYR A 98 2.03 -17.59 -8.69
C TYR A 98 2.93 -17.93 -9.89
N ASP A 99 2.48 -18.86 -10.72
CA ASP A 99 3.13 -19.16 -12.00
C ASP A 99 2.39 -18.47 -13.14
N HIS A 100 3.06 -17.49 -13.75
CA HIS A 100 2.57 -16.75 -14.91
C HIS A 100 2.34 -17.64 -16.14
N LYS A 101 3.06 -18.75 -16.28
CA LYS A 101 2.92 -19.63 -17.46
C LYS A 101 1.63 -20.44 -17.41
N SER A 102 1.30 -20.99 -16.25
CA SER A 102 0.06 -21.74 -16.03
C SER A 102 -1.11 -20.87 -15.60
N ASN A 103 -0.87 -19.58 -15.29
CA ASN A 103 -1.87 -18.65 -14.77
C ASN A 103 -2.60 -19.22 -13.53
N SER A 104 -1.84 -19.74 -12.58
CA SER A 104 -2.37 -20.44 -11.40
C SER A 104 -1.48 -20.24 -10.18
N CYS A 105 -2.05 -20.35 -8.98
CA CYS A 105 -1.26 -20.49 -7.77
C CYS A 105 -0.68 -21.93 -7.72
N VAL A 106 0.63 -22.06 -7.53
CA VAL A 106 1.38 -23.33 -7.60
C VAL A 106 2.01 -23.78 -6.27
N GLY A 107 1.87 -22.97 -5.21
CA GLY A 107 2.41 -23.28 -3.88
C GLY A 107 1.38 -23.05 -2.79
N ASP A 108 1.07 -21.78 -2.54
CA ASP A 108 0.08 -21.31 -1.57
C ASP A 108 -0.84 -20.28 -2.24
N GLU A 109 -1.68 -19.60 -1.46
CA GLU A 109 -2.52 -18.51 -1.96
C GLU A 109 -1.69 -17.39 -2.61
N CYS A 110 -2.30 -16.80 -3.65
CA CYS A 110 -1.69 -15.76 -4.47
C CYS A 110 -2.70 -14.68 -4.92
N PHE A 111 -3.83 -14.59 -4.21
CA PHE A 111 -4.96 -13.75 -4.59
C PHE A 111 -4.67 -12.26 -4.43
N HIS A 112 -3.88 -11.86 -3.43
CA HIS A 112 -3.49 -10.46 -3.30
C HIS A 112 -2.48 -10.07 -4.39
N TYR A 113 -1.49 -10.92 -4.68
CA TYR A 113 -0.53 -10.66 -5.74
C TYR A 113 -1.19 -10.55 -7.10
N THR A 114 -2.08 -11.49 -7.43
CA THR A 114 -2.79 -11.47 -8.73
C THR A 114 -3.65 -10.20 -8.88
N GLN A 115 -4.24 -9.67 -7.81
CA GLN A 115 -4.92 -8.39 -7.86
C GLN A 115 -3.96 -7.20 -8.10
N VAL A 116 -2.76 -7.20 -7.49
CA VAL A 116 -1.73 -6.16 -7.72
C VAL A 116 -1.31 -6.12 -9.20
N VAL A 117 -1.17 -7.28 -9.85
CA VAL A 117 -0.73 -7.40 -11.26
C VAL A 117 -1.86 -7.63 -12.26
N TRP A 118 -3.11 -7.37 -11.88
CA TRP A 118 -4.27 -7.56 -12.77
C TRP A 118 -4.24 -6.60 -13.97
N ALA A 119 -4.48 -7.12 -15.19
CA ALA A 119 -4.44 -6.36 -16.45
C ALA A 119 -5.84 -6.00 -16.96
#